data_AF-A0A2Y9HKG9-F1
#
_entry.id   AF-A0A2Y9HKG9-F1
#
_cell.length_a   1.000
_cell.length_b   1.000
_cell.length_c   1.000
_cell.angle_alpha   90.00
_cell.angle_beta   90.00
_cell.angle_gamma   90.00
#
_symmetry.space_group_name_H-M   'P 1'
#
loop_
_entity.id
_entity.type
_entity.pdbx_description
1 polymer ?
#
loop_
_entity_poly.entity_id
_entity_poly.type
_entity_poly.pdbx_seq_one_letter_code
_entity_poly.pdbx_strand_id
1 'polypeptide(L)'
;MLRREARLRREYLYRKAREESLRTAQERKEKVRRALEENRLIPTELRREALALQGSLEFDDAGGEGVTNHMDDEYRWAGVEDPKVMITTSRDPSSRLKMFAKELKLVFPGAQRMNRGRHEVGALVRACKANGVTDLLVVHEHRGTPGKRVSDILRYLFPVPKDDSHRVITFANQDDYISFRHHVYRKTSHRSVELTEVGPRFELKLYTIRLGTLEQEATADVEWRWHPYTNTARKRVFLSAE
;
A
#
# COMPACT_ATOMS: atom_id res chain seq x y z
N MET A 1 8.25 20.45 14.47
CA MET A 1 7.83 19.16 13.88
C MET A 1 7.25 19.34 12.46
N LEU A 2 6.21 20.15 12.28
CA LEU A 2 5.53 20.37 10.97
C LEU A 2 6.44 20.82 9.80
N ARG A 3 7.41 21.72 10.03
CA ARG A 3 8.37 22.16 8.98
C ARG A 3 9.32 21.05 8.51
N ARG A 4 9.71 20.14 9.41
CA ARG A 4 10.57 18.99 9.09
C ARG A 4 9.83 18.02 8.18
N GLU A 5 8.58 17.70 8.49
CA GLU A 5 7.75 16.81 7.67
C GLU A 5 7.51 17.36 6.26
N ALA A 6 7.18 18.65 6.16
CA ALA A 6 6.99 19.29 4.85
C ALA A 6 8.27 19.26 4.01
N ARG A 7 9.45 19.44 4.63
CA ARG A 7 10.75 19.29 3.96
C ARG A 7 10.98 17.85 3.50
N LEU A 8 10.82 16.87 4.40
CA LEU A 8 11.03 15.45 4.08
C LEU A 8 10.12 14.99 2.92
N ARG A 9 8.85 15.44 2.89
CA ARG A 9 7.94 15.13 1.78
C ARG A 9 8.42 15.74 0.45
N ARG A 10 8.91 16.98 0.46
CA ARG A 10 9.46 17.62 -0.75
C ARG A 10 10.70 16.89 -1.26
N GLU A 11 11.58 16.48 -0.35
CA GLU A 11 12.75 15.68 -0.67
C GLU A 11 12.38 14.31 -1.25
N TYR A 12 11.37 13.64 -0.68
CA TYR A 12 10.82 12.39 -1.20
C TYR A 12 10.28 12.56 -2.63
N LEU A 13 9.42 13.54 -2.86
CA LEU A 13 8.84 13.79 -4.20
C LEU A 13 9.92 14.11 -5.23
N TYR A 14 10.93 14.89 -4.84
CA TYR A 14 12.07 15.20 -5.69
C TYR A 14 12.90 13.94 -6.01
N ARG A 15 13.16 13.08 -5.02
CA ARG A 15 13.86 11.81 -5.21
C ARG A 15 13.09 10.89 -6.16
N LYS A 16 11.78 10.73 -5.95
CA LYS A 16 10.90 9.90 -6.78
C LYS A 16 10.87 10.36 -8.25
N ALA A 17 10.82 11.67 -8.49
CA ALA A 17 10.87 12.24 -9.84
C ALA A 17 12.23 11.99 -10.53
N ARG A 18 13.33 12.04 -9.77
CA ARG A 18 14.66 11.68 -10.29
C ARG A 18 14.77 10.19 -10.56
N GLU A 19 14.24 9.35 -9.67
CA GLU A 19 14.24 7.89 -9.80
C GLU A 19 13.51 7.44 -11.06
N GLU A 20 12.36 8.02 -11.39
CA GLU A 20 11.65 7.70 -12.63
C GLU A 20 12.50 8.02 -13.87
N SER A 21 13.14 9.19 -13.88
CA SER A 21 14.05 9.58 -14.97
C SER A 21 15.25 8.62 -15.05
N LEU A 22 15.83 8.26 -13.91
CA LEU A 22 16.94 7.31 -13.82
C LEU A 22 16.52 5.90 -14.26
N ARG A 23 15.31 5.44 -13.91
CA ARG A 23 14.78 4.14 -14.33
C ARG A 23 14.64 4.07 -15.84
N THR A 24 14.09 5.10 -16.48
CA THR A 24 14.00 5.14 -17.94
C THR A 24 15.39 5.13 -18.60
N ALA A 25 16.38 5.81 -18.00
CA ALA A 25 17.76 5.76 -18.47
C ALA A 25 18.37 4.35 -18.28
N GLN A 26 18.09 3.71 -17.14
CA GLN A 26 18.55 2.35 -16.83
C GLN A 26 17.95 1.31 -17.75
N GLU A 27 16.66 1.39 -18.05
CA GLU A 27 15.99 0.52 -19.03
C GLU A 27 16.62 0.63 -20.42
N ARG A 28 17.03 1.85 -20.82
CA ARG A 28 17.77 2.06 -22.08
C ARG A 28 19.15 1.42 -22.04
N LYS A 29 19.88 1.61 -20.94
CA LYS A 29 21.20 0.98 -20.71
C LYS A 29 21.09 -0.56 -20.76
N GLU A 30 20.10 -1.13 -20.09
CA GLU A 30 19.87 -2.57 -20.04
C GLU A 30 19.48 -3.16 -21.41
N LYS A 31 18.68 -2.44 -22.20
CA LYS A 31 18.39 -2.84 -23.60
C LYS A 31 19.65 -2.89 -24.46
N VAL A 32 20.56 -1.93 -24.31
CA VAL A 32 21.85 -1.94 -25.02
C VAL A 32 22.71 -3.10 -24.53
N ARG A 33 22.83 -3.28 -23.21
CA ARG A 33 23.57 -4.39 -22.59
C ARG A 33 23.08 -5.75 -23.10
N ARG A 34 21.77 -5.97 -23.09
CA ARG A 34 21.13 -7.21 -23.56
C ARG A 34 21.34 -7.43 -25.06
N ALA A 35 21.30 -6.39 -25.88
CA ALA A 35 21.58 -6.50 -27.30
C ALA A 35 23.04 -6.93 -27.57
N LEU A 36 23.99 -6.43 -26.76
CA LEU A 36 25.40 -6.84 -26.83
C LEU A 36 25.61 -8.28 -26.36
N GLU A 37 24.97 -8.69 -25.26
CA GLU A 37 25.06 -10.05 -24.71
C GLU A 37 24.42 -11.10 -25.65
N GLU A 38 23.23 -10.81 -26.20
CA GLU A 38 22.53 -11.69 -27.15
C GLU A 38 23.05 -11.59 -28.60
N ASN A 39 24.04 -10.72 -28.84
CA ASN A 39 24.62 -10.43 -30.16
C ASN A 39 23.56 -10.08 -31.22
N ARG A 40 22.57 -9.28 -30.82
CA ARG A 40 21.47 -8.79 -31.65
C ARG A 40 21.70 -7.34 -32.06
N LEU A 41 21.05 -6.94 -33.16
CA LEU A 41 21.07 -5.53 -33.61
C LEU A 41 20.46 -4.61 -32.55
N ILE A 42 21.20 -3.56 -32.17
CA ILE A 42 20.71 -2.52 -31.24
C ILE A 42 19.46 -1.85 -31.84
N PRO A 43 18.40 -1.58 -31.04
CA PRO A 43 17.22 -0.85 -31.47
C PRO A 43 17.56 0.49 -32.12
N THR A 44 16.87 0.84 -33.21
CA THR A 44 17.18 2.01 -34.03
C THR A 44 17.20 3.31 -33.22
N GLU A 45 16.30 3.45 -32.24
CA GLU A 45 16.26 4.62 -31.33
C GLU A 45 17.51 4.78 -30.46
N LEU A 46 18.22 3.70 -30.12
CA LEU A 46 19.35 3.72 -29.20
C LEU A 46 20.70 3.76 -29.92
N ARG A 47 20.76 3.52 -31.24
CA ARG A 47 22.02 3.39 -31.99
C ARG A 47 22.92 4.63 -31.91
N ARG A 48 22.35 5.84 -31.91
CA ARG A 48 23.12 7.09 -31.82
C ARG A 48 23.69 7.33 -30.43
N GLU A 49 22.98 6.90 -29.40
CA GLU A 49 23.34 7.08 -27.99
C GLU A 49 24.09 5.87 -27.41
N ALA A 50 24.17 4.76 -28.16
CA ALA A 50 24.68 3.48 -27.69
C ALA A 50 26.11 3.55 -27.13
N LEU A 51 27.01 4.28 -27.80
CA LEU A 51 28.40 4.45 -27.35
C LEU A 51 28.48 5.22 -26.02
N ALA A 52 27.65 6.25 -25.86
CA ALA A 52 27.60 7.03 -24.62
C ALA A 52 26.98 6.22 -23.47
N LEU A 53 25.89 5.49 -23.76
CA LEU A 53 25.23 4.60 -22.80
C LEU A 53 26.17 3.48 -22.34
N GLN A 54 26.92 2.88 -23.28
CA GLN A 54 27.91 1.85 -22.97
C GLN A 54 29.04 2.39 -22.10
N GLY A 55 29.61 3.56 -22.43
CA GLY A 55 30.65 4.17 -21.61
C GLY A 55 30.18 4.49 -20.20
N SER A 56 28.92 4.93 -20.03
CA SER A 56 28.34 5.15 -18.70
C SER A 56 28.05 3.86 -17.92
N LEU A 57 27.91 2.73 -18.62
CA LEU A 57 27.64 1.41 -18.05
C LEU A 57 28.86 0.83 -17.33
N GLU A 58 30.06 1.18 -17.79
CA GLU A 58 31.32 0.76 -17.17
C GLU A 58 31.55 1.39 -15.79
N PHE A 59 30.90 2.53 -15.51
CA PHE A 59 30.96 3.22 -14.22
C PHE A 59 29.78 2.89 -13.30
N ASP A 60 28.78 2.14 -13.78
CA ASP A 60 27.66 1.69 -12.96
C ASP A 60 28.11 0.50 -12.11
N ASP A 61 28.52 0.78 -10.87
CA ASP A 61 28.89 -0.25 -9.90
C ASP A 61 27.65 -1.08 -9.53
N ALA A 62 27.73 -2.41 -9.67
CA ALA A 62 26.60 -3.31 -9.44
C ALA A 62 26.05 -3.29 -7.99
N GLY A 63 26.78 -2.68 -7.05
CA GLY A 63 26.49 -2.71 -5.61
C GLY A 63 26.21 -1.36 -4.94
N GLY A 64 26.27 -0.22 -5.64
CA GLY A 64 26.21 1.10 -5.00
C GLY A 64 24.81 1.54 -4.55
N GLU A 65 23.82 1.31 -5.39
CA GLU A 65 22.39 1.56 -5.15
C GLU A 65 21.63 0.67 -6.15
N GLY A 66 21.79 -0.65 -6.00
CA GLY A 66 21.00 -1.60 -6.76
C GLY A 66 19.53 -1.23 -6.60
N VAL A 67 18.83 -1.07 -7.73
CA VAL A 67 17.38 -0.85 -7.85
C VAL A 67 16.71 -1.38 -6.60
N THR A 68 16.42 -0.49 -5.65
CA THR A 68 15.85 -0.93 -4.38
C THR A 68 14.60 -1.71 -4.74
N ASN A 69 14.49 -2.93 -4.22
CA ASN A 69 13.36 -3.81 -4.49
C ASN A 69 12.06 -3.00 -4.52
N HIS A 70 11.19 -3.31 -5.47
CA HIS A 70 9.87 -2.72 -5.78
C HIS A 70 8.93 -2.52 -4.55
N MET A 71 9.35 -2.79 -3.32
CA MET A 71 8.65 -2.40 -2.11
C MET A 71 8.62 -0.87 -1.97
N ASP A 72 7.40 -0.33 -1.98
CA ASP A 72 7.06 1.08 -1.76
C ASP A 72 8.02 1.77 -0.77
N ASP A 73 8.66 2.86 -1.19
CA ASP A 73 9.63 3.62 -0.39
C ASP A 73 8.99 4.19 0.91
N GLU A 74 7.68 4.43 0.91
CA GLU A 74 6.91 4.82 2.10
C GLU A 74 6.94 3.75 3.22
N TYR A 75 7.00 2.47 2.86
CA TYR A 75 7.01 1.33 3.78
C TYR A 75 8.40 0.69 3.89
N ARG A 76 9.46 1.40 3.51
CA ARG A 76 10.84 0.89 3.54
C ARG A 76 11.28 0.31 4.89
N TRP A 77 10.72 0.82 5.99
CA TRP A 77 11.02 0.37 7.36
C TRP A 77 10.08 -0.74 7.88
N ALA A 78 9.20 -1.27 7.02
CA ALA A 78 8.32 -2.35 7.41
C ALA A 78 9.11 -3.58 7.87
N GLY A 79 8.73 -4.13 9.02
CA GLY A 79 9.40 -5.27 9.66
C GLY A 79 10.51 -4.90 10.65
N VAL A 80 10.90 -3.62 10.76
CA VAL A 80 11.82 -3.14 11.81
C VAL A 80 11.07 -2.82 13.10
N GLU A 81 9.94 -2.11 12.98
CA GLU A 81 9.05 -1.79 14.10
C GLU A 81 7.64 -2.30 13.83
N ASP A 82 6.93 -2.70 14.89
CA ASP A 82 5.54 -3.12 14.78
C ASP A 82 4.63 -1.92 14.47
N PRO A 83 3.69 -2.05 13.51
CA PRO A 83 2.80 -0.95 13.15
C PRO A 83 1.86 -0.59 14.29
N LYS A 84 1.71 0.71 14.54
CA LYS A 84 0.77 1.26 15.53
C LYS A 84 -0.44 1.80 14.80
N VAL A 85 -1.49 0.99 14.72
CA VAL A 85 -2.72 1.34 14.01
C VAL A 85 -3.72 2.03 14.95
N MET A 86 -4.19 3.22 14.56
CA MET A 86 -5.25 3.95 15.26
C MET A 86 -6.55 3.84 14.48
N ILE A 87 -7.62 3.39 15.13
CA ILE A 87 -8.95 3.26 14.53
C ILE A 87 -9.88 4.33 15.12
N THR A 88 -10.54 5.09 14.25
CA THR A 88 -11.58 6.05 14.61
C THR A 88 -12.79 5.88 13.69
N THR A 89 -13.94 6.38 14.12
CA THR A 89 -15.19 6.37 13.35
C THR A 89 -15.46 7.73 12.69
N SER A 90 -16.59 7.83 11.98
CA SER A 90 -17.24 9.10 11.61
C SER A 90 -17.60 9.96 12.85
N ARG A 91 -17.97 11.23 12.61
CA ARG A 91 -18.28 12.25 13.64
C ARG A 91 -19.41 11.79 14.58
N ASP A 92 -20.49 11.29 13.99
CA ASP A 92 -21.68 10.82 14.70
C ASP A 92 -21.94 9.34 14.34
N PRO A 93 -21.25 8.39 15.00
CA PRO A 93 -21.35 6.97 14.67
C PRO A 93 -22.54 6.31 15.35
N SER A 94 -23.22 5.42 14.61
CA SER A 94 -24.25 4.53 15.14
C SER A 94 -23.66 3.53 16.15
N SER A 95 -24.55 2.90 16.93
CA SER A 95 -24.17 1.79 17.81
C SER A 95 -23.52 0.64 17.03
N ARG A 96 -24.00 0.36 15.81
CA ARG A 96 -23.47 -0.68 14.93
C ARG A 96 -22.05 -0.36 14.45
N LEU A 97 -21.79 0.89 14.03
CA LEU A 97 -20.46 1.32 13.64
C LEU A 97 -19.48 1.29 14.82
N LYS A 98 -19.93 1.65 16.03
CA LYS A 98 -19.11 1.51 17.26
C LYS A 98 -18.75 0.06 17.55
N MET A 99 -19.68 -0.89 17.35
CA MET A 99 -19.41 -2.32 17.51
C MET A 99 -18.44 -2.82 16.43
N PHE A 100 -18.67 -2.46 15.17
CA PHE A 100 -17.77 -2.81 14.07
C PHE A 100 -16.36 -2.25 14.28
N ALA A 101 -16.20 -1.02 14.76
CA ALA A 101 -14.88 -0.46 15.08
C ALA A 101 -14.17 -1.23 16.22
N LYS A 102 -14.91 -1.83 17.16
CA LYS A 102 -14.34 -2.72 18.19
C LYS A 102 -13.92 -4.06 17.58
N GLU A 103 -14.73 -4.64 16.71
CA GLU A 103 -14.37 -5.87 15.98
C GLU A 103 -13.12 -5.65 15.12
N LEU A 104 -13.04 -4.52 14.41
CA LEU A 104 -11.89 -4.16 13.60
C LEU A 104 -10.62 -3.94 14.44
N LYS A 105 -10.75 -3.41 15.66
CA LYS A 105 -9.64 -3.34 16.62
C LYS A 105 -9.09 -4.73 16.98
N LEU A 106 -9.96 -5.74 17.08
CA LEU A 106 -9.53 -7.11 17.36
C LEU A 106 -8.88 -7.78 16.13
N VAL A 107 -9.15 -7.27 14.93
CA VAL A 107 -8.47 -7.73 13.72
C VAL A 107 -6.98 -7.38 13.76
N PHE A 108 -6.64 -6.11 14.04
CA PHE A 108 -5.25 -5.64 14.00
C PHE A 108 -4.56 -5.75 15.37
N PRO A 109 -3.50 -6.56 15.53
CA PRO A 109 -2.72 -6.61 16.76
C PRO A 109 -2.14 -5.22 17.09
N GLY A 110 -2.17 -4.82 18.36
CA GLY A 110 -1.64 -3.52 18.79
C GLY A 110 -2.51 -2.31 18.41
N ALA A 111 -3.62 -2.51 17.70
CA ALA A 111 -4.49 -1.41 17.30
C ALA A 111 -5.19 -0.76 18.49
N GLN A 112 -5.24 0.56 18.47
CA GLN A 112 -5.92 1.36 19.48
C GLN A 112 -7.16 2.02 18.87
N ARG A 113 -8.24 2.15 19.65
CA ARG A 113 -9.46 2.82 19.21
C ARG A 113 -9.56 4.19 19.88
N MET A 114 -9.76 5.22 19.08
CA MET A 114 -10.00 6.58 19.56
C MET A 114 -11.46 6.96 19.31
N ASN A 115 -12.06 7.67 20.26
CA ASN A 115 -13.39 8.25 20.07
C ASN A 115 -13.27 9.50 19.20
N ARG A 116 -14.02 9.57 18.10
CA ARG A 116 -13.97 10.70 17.16
C ARG A 116 -14.42 12.02 17.78
N GLY A 117 -15.54 12.01 18.50
CA GLY A 117 -16.13 13.20 19.12
C GLY A 117 -16.28 14.37 18.14
N ARG A 118 -15.99 15.58 18.60
CA ARG A 118 -16.01 16.80 17.78
C ARG A 118 -14.65 17.13 17.15
N HIS A 119 -13.72 16.18 17.10
CA HIS A 119 -12.38 16.43 16.56
C HIS A 119 -12.41 16.54 15.03
N GLU A 120 -11.78 17.59 14.52
CA GLU A 120 -11.49 17.76 13.10
C GLU A 120 -10.45 16.75 12.62
N VAL A 121 -10.48 16.43 11.32
CA VAL A 121 -9.58 15.43 10.73
C VAL A 121 -8.12 15.84 10.94
N GLY A 122 -7.77 17.10 10.70
CA GLY A 122 -6.40 17.60 10.89
C GLY A 122 -5.92 17.47 12.34
N ALA A 123 -6.79 17.72 13.32
CA ALA A 123 -6.44 17.55 14.74
C ALA A 123 -6.11 16.10 15.09
N LEU A 124 -6.86 15.14 14.51
CA LEU A 124 -6.62 13.71 14.72
C LEU A 124 -5.33 13.25 14.06
N VAL A 125 -5.05 13.71 12.83
CA VAL A 125 -3.79 13.40 12.14
C VAL A 125 -2.60 13.94 12.95
N ARG A 126 -2.68 15.17 13.47
CA ARG A 126 -1.64 15.75 14.33
C ARG A 126 -1.44 14.96 15.62
N ALA A 127 -2.52 14.53 16.27
CA ALA A 127 -2.45 13.69 17.47
C ALA A 127 -1.82 12.31 17.18
N CYS A 128 -2.19 11.68 16.06
CA CYS A 128 -1.62 10.40 15.63
C CYS A 128 -0.12 10.54 15.36
N LYS A 129 0.30 11.59 14.64
CA LYS A 129 1.72 11.89 14.39
C LYS A 129 2.50 12.12 15.68
N ALA A 130 1.95 12.89 16.63
CA ALA A 130 2.60 13.15 17.91
C ALA A 130 2.80 11.87 18.74
N ASN A 131 1.90 10.90 18.62
CA ASN A 131 1.98 9.59 19.28
C ASN A 131 2.79 8.54 18.50
N GLY A 132 3.35 8.89 17.33
CA GLY A 132 4.07 7.94 16.47
C GLY A 132 3.20 6.81 15.96
N VAL A 133 1.91 7.08 15.72
CA VAL A 133 0.99 6.15 15.05
C VAL A 133 1.40 6.03 13.58
N THR A 134 1.51 4.80 13.07
CA THR A 134 1.89 4.54 11.68
C THR A 134 0.70 4.76 10.75
N ASP A 135 -0.47 4.23 11.14
CA ASP A 135 -1.65 4.18 10.28
C ASP A 135 -2.91 4.66 11.00
N LEU A 136 -3.69 5.51 10.34
CA LEU A 136 -4.98 5.97 10.83
C LEU A 136 -6.11 5.41 9.97
N LEU A 137 -6.91 4.52 10.54
CA LEU A 137 -8.11 3.97 9.92
C LEU A 137 -9.34 4.77 10.37
N VAL A 138 -9.98 5.45 9.42
CA VAL A 138 -11.26 6.14 9.65
C VAL A 138 -12.38 5.33 9.02
N VAL A 139 -13.24 4.77 9.85
CA VAL A 139 -14.38 3.98 9.39
C VAL A 139 -15.62 4.86 9.30
N HIS A 140 -16.13 4.99 8.09
CA HIS A 140 -17.41 5.64 7.84
C HIS A 140 -18.49 4.58 7.62
N GLU A 141 -19.69 4.84 8.12
CA GLU A 141 -20.88 4.15 7.69
C GLU A 141 -21.63 5.05 6.70
N HIS A 142 -21.86 4.51 5.52
CA HIS A 142 -22.95 4.87 4.64
C HIS A 142 -23.51 3.53 4.16
N ARG A 143 -24.64 3.48 3.45
CA ARG A 143 -25.25 2.21 3.00
C ARG A 143 -24.36 1.42 2.00
N GLY A 144 -23.21 0.87 2.46
CA GLY A 144 -22.25 -0.07 1.85
C GLY A 144 -21.52 0.43 0.58
N THR A 145 -20.27 0.11 0.27
CA THR A 145 -19.07 -0.41 0.98
C THR A 145 -17.90 -0.22 -0.02
N PRO A 146 -16.73 0.32 0.37
CA PRO A 146 -15.61 0.64 -0.53
C PRO A 146 -14.41 -0.32 -0.37
N GLY A 147 -13.27 -0.12 -1.06
CA GLY A 147 -12.13 -1.05 -1.16
C GLY A 147 -10.93 -0.61 -1.99
N LYS A 148 -10.40 -1.43 -2.92
CA LYS A 148 -8.95 -1.70 -3.02
C LYS A 148 -8.03 -1.47 -4.25
N ARG A 149 -6.84 -0.95 -3.91
CA ARG A 149 -5.47 -1.17 -4.43
C ARG A 149 -4.65 -0.96 -3.16
N VAL A 150 -4.76 -2.01 -2.35
CA VAL A 150 -4.78 -1.96 -0.89
C VAL A 150 -4.14 -3.25 -0.35
N SER A 151 -3.62 -4.13 -1.20
CA SER A 151 -2.91 -5.36 -0.80
C SER A 151 -1.68 -5.04 0.06
N ASP A 152 -0.81 -4.16 -0.41
CA ASP A 152 0.44 -3.82 0.29
C ASP A 152 0.16 -2.95 1.51
N ILE A 153 -0.71 -1.94 1.36
CA ILE A 153 -1.20 -1.12 2.47
C ILE A 153 -1.81 -2.00 3.57
N LEU A 154 -2.68 -2.97 3.23
CA LEU A 154 -3.28 -3.85 4.24
C LEU A 154 -2.29 -4.81 4.85
N ARG A 155 -1.30 -5.29 4.09
CA ARG A 155 -0.28 -6.19 4.62
C ARG A 155 0.51 -5.49 5.73
N TYR A 156 0.89 -4.24 5.52
CA TYR A 156 1.67 -3.47 6.50
C TYR A 156 0.88 -3.00 7.72
N LEU A 157 -0.44 -3.19 7.76
CA LEU A 157 -1.24 -2.99 8.98
C LEU A 157 -1.06 -4.13 10.01
N PHE A 158 -0.37 -5.22 9.65
CA PHE A 158 -0.13 -6.35 10.55
C PHE A 158 1.37 -6.46 10.89
N PRO A 159 1.71 -6.79 12.15
CA PRO A 159 3.08 -7.11 12.52
C PRO A 159 3.52 -8.41 11.82
N VAL A 160 4.83 -8.63 11.77
CA VAL A 160 5.40 -9.86 11.20
C VAL A 160 4.91 -11.05 12.03
N PRO A 161 4.23 -12.04 11.40
CA PRO A 161 3.71 -13.18 12.13
C PRO A 161 4.84 -14.09 12.61
N LYS A 162 4.62 -14.76 13.75
CA LYS A 162 5.49 -15.84 14.22
C LYS A 162 5.14 -17.15 13.52
N ASP A 163 6.12 -18.03 13.38
CA ASP A 163 5.97 -19.34 12.73
C ASP A 163 4.95 -20.27 13.44
N ASP A 164 4.71 -20.04 14.74
CA ASP A 164 3.75 -20.78 15.56
C ASP A 164 2.33 -20.16 15.57
N SER A 165 2.08 -19.13 14.74
CA SER A 165 0.77 -18.47 14.70
C SER A 165 -0.31 -19.40 14.13
N HIS A 166 -1.39 -19.58 14.90
CA HIS A 166 -2.59 -20.32 14.49
C HIS A 166 -3.68 -19.43 13.87
N ARG A 167 -3.41 -18.13 13.73
CA ARG A 167 -4.37 -17.14 13.25
C ARG A 167 -4.08 -16.80 11.79
N VAL A 168 -5.11 -16.86 10.95
CA VAL A 168 -5.01 -16.58 9.51
C VAL A 168 -6.07 -15.57 9.11
N ILE A 169 -5.63 -14.52 8.42
CA ILE A 169 -6.51 -13.52 7.82
C ILE A 169 -6.40 -13.67 6.30
N THR A 170 -7.54 -13.77 5.64
CA THR A 170 -7.61 -13.97 4.20
C THR A 170 -8.16 -12.71 3.54
N PHE A 171 -7.44 -12.21 2.55
CA PHE A 171 -7.90 -11.18 1.62
C PHE A 171 -7.97 -11.80 0.22
N ALA A 172 -9.14 -12.29 -0.18
CA ALA A 172 -9.35 -12.95 -1.47
C ALA A 172 -9.98 -11.98 -2.47
N ASN A 173 -9.31 -11.70 -3.58
CA ASN A 173 -9.82 -10.82 -4.62
C ASN A 173 -10.65 -11.59 -5.66
N GLN A 174 -11.86 -11.12 -5.92
CA GLN A 174 -12.78 -11.64 -6.95
C GLN A 174 -13.50 -10.44 -7.59
N ASP A 175 -13.33 -10.23 -8.89
CA ASP A 175 -14.01 -9.17 -9.66
C ASP A 175 -13.90 -7.75 -9.06
N ASP A 176 -12.69 -7.35 -8.64
CA ASP A 176 -12.39 -6.09 -7.94
C ASP A 176 -13.02 -5.91 -6.54
N TYR A 177 -13.70 -6.93 -6.03
CA TYR A 177 -14.11 -7.04 -4.63
C TYR A 177 -13.11 -7.89 -3.88
N ILE A 178 -12.57 -7.37 -2.79
CA ILE A 178 -11.75 -8.20 -1.92
C ILE A 178 -12.54 -8.61 -0.70
N SER A 179 -12.81 -9.90 -0.64
CA SER A 179 -13.37 -10.61 0.50
C SER A 179 -12.35 -10.67 1.63
N PHE A 180 -12.72 -10.10 2.76
CA PHE A 180 -12.02 -10.29 4.03
C PHE A 180 -12.65 -11.46 4.80
N ARG A 181 -11.80 -12.36 5.30
CA ARG A 181 -12.17 -13.40 6.26
C ARG A 181 -11.10 -13.51 7.35
N HIS A 182 -11.51 -13.89 8.54
CA HIS A 182 -10.62 -14.06 9.69
C HIS A 182 -10.87 -15.41 10.35
N HIS A 183 -9.88 -16.29 10.26
CA HIS A 183 -9.92 -17.66 10.74
C HIS A 183 -8.84 -17.92 11.79
N VAL A 184 -9.13 -18.85 12.69
CA VAL A 184 -8.12 -19.55 13.49
C VAL A 184 -8.11 -20.98 12.99
N TYR A 185 -6.92 -21.52 12.77
CA TYR A 185 -6.76 -22.88 12.29
C TYR A 185 -6.21 -23.79 13.40
N ARG A 186 -6.69 -25.03 13.41
CA ARG A 186 -6.16 -26.10 14.26
C ARG A 186 -5.69 -27.22 13.36
N LYS A 187 -4.44 -27.63 13.53
CA LYS A 187 -3.88 -28.77 12.79
C LYS A 187 -4.27 -30.06 13.52
N THR A 188 -5.24 -30.80 12.97
CA THR A 188 -5.71 -32.06 13.56
C THR A 188 -4.82 -33.23 13.15
N SER A 189 -4.22 -33.19 11.96
CA SER A 189 -3.26 -34.19 11.46
C SER A 189 -2.18 -33.54 10.57
N HIS A 190 -1.18 -34.32 10.14
CA HIS A 190 -0.15 -33.83 9.20
C HIS A 190 -0.73 -33.32 7.87
N ARG A 191 -1.89 -33.85 7.44
CA ARG A 191 -2.55 -33.51 6.17
C ARG A 191 -3.88 -32.77 6.33
N SER A 192 -4.40 -32.61 7.54
CA SER A 192 -5.70 -31.97 7.76
C SER A 192 -5.60 -30.77 8.70
N VAL A 193 -6.29 -29.70 8.30
CA VAL A 193 -6.39 -28.45 9.04
C VAL A 193 -7.86 -28.09 9.13
N GLU A 194 -8.32 -27.82 10.34
CA GLU A 194 -9.66 -27.32 10.61
C GLU A 194 -9.61 -25.81 10.78
N LEU A 195 -10.51 -25.09 10.09
CA LEU A 195 -10.63 -23.64 10.16
C LEU A 195 -11.89 -23.28 10.94
N THR A 196 -11.74 -22.40 11.92
CA THR A 196 -12.86 -21.78 12.64
C THR A 196 -12.85 -20.29 12.37
N GLU A 197 -13.99 -19.72 11.99
CA GLU A 197 -14.10 -18.29 11.71
C GLU A 197 -14.37 -17.50 13.00
N VAL A 198 -13.64 -16.41 13.21
CA VAL A 198 -13.62 -15.68 14.50
C VAL A 198 -13.87 -14.17 14.31
N GLY A 199 -13.84 -13.65 13.07
CA GLY A 199 -13.99 -12.21 12.81
C GLY A 199 -15.13 -11.85 11.86
N PRO A 200 -15.29 -10.55 11.58
CA PRO A 200 -16.33 -10.07 10.69
C PRO A 200 -16.07 -10.50 9.25
N ARG A 201 -17.15 -10.70 8.49
CA ARG A 201 -17.11 -10.89 7.03
C ARG A 201 -17.46 -9.57 6.36
N PHE A 202 -16.61 -9.11 5.46
CA PHE A 202 -16.94 -7.98 4.61
C PHE A 202 -16.19 -8.05 3.29
N GLU A 203 -16.71 -7.31 2.32
CA GLU A 203 -16.10 -7.13 1.01
C GLU A 203 -15.69 -5.68 0.85
N LEU A 204 -14.59 -5.48 0.13
CA LEU A 204 -14.02 -4.17 -0.11
C LEU A 204 -13.86 -3.90 -1.62
N LYS A 205 -14.44 -2.81 -2.17
CA LYS A 205 -14.22 -2.32 -3.57
C LYS A 205 -13.62 -0.91 -3.81
N LEU A 206 -12.51 -0.78 -4.56
CA LEU A 206 -11.74 0.50 -4.61
C LEU A 206 -12.45 1.66 -5.17
N TYR A 207 -12.21 2.77 -4.50
CA TYR A 207 -12.63 4.05 -4.98
C TYR A 207 -11.46 4.97 -5.31
N THR A 208 -10.46 5.15 -4.44
CA THR A 208 -9.36 6.10 -4.68
C THR A 208 -8.13 5.78 -3.83
N ILE A 209 -6.94 6.01 -4.39
CA ILE A 209 -5.67 6.16 -3.67
C ILE A 209 -5.13 7.56 -3.92
N ARG A 210 -4.62 8.18 -2.87
CA ARG A 210 -3.92 9.47 -2.96
C ARG A 210 -2.56 9.35 -2.29
N LEU A 211 -1.55 10.01 -2.86
CA LEU A 211 -0.19 10.06 -2.34
C LEU A 211 -0.07 11.16 -1.28
N GLY A 212 -0.77 10.98 -0.17
CA GLY A 212 -0.79 11.94 0.94
C GLY A 212 -1.69 11.51 2.10
N THR A 213 -1.56 12.23 3.22
CA THR A 213 -2.38 11.98 4.41
C THR A 213 -3.79 12.55 4.27
N LEU A 214 -4.73 12.10 5.13
CA LEU A 214 -6.13 12.57 5.12
C LEU A 214 -6.30 14.09 5.27
N GLU A 215 -5.37 14.79 5.94
CA GLU A 215 -5.40 16.26 6.07
C GLU A 215 -5.14 16.97 4.74
N GLN A 216 -4.44 16.32 3.81
CA GLN A 216 -3.98 16.91 2.55
C GLN A 216 -4.91 16.57 1.39
N GLU A 217 -6.15 16.18 1.67
CA GLU A 217 -7.09 15.67 0.68
C GLU A 217 -7.18 16.55 -0.58
N ALA A 218 -7.28 17.86 -0.43
CA ALA A 218 -7.43 18.80 -1.55
C ALA A 218 -6.15 18.99 -2.41
N THR A 219 -4.99 18.58 -1.92
CA THR A 219 -3.68 18.90 -2.53
C THR A 219 -2.84 17.67 -2.86
N ALA A 220 -3.22 16.49 -2.36
CA ALA A 220 -2.50 15.26 -2.61
C ALA A 220 -2.84 14.71 -4.01
N ASP A 221 -1.80 14.33 -4.75
CA ASP A 221 -1.94 13.71 -6.05
C ASP A 221 -2.70 12.39 -5.95
N VAL A 222 -3.59 12.17 -6.91
CA VAL A 222 -4.40 10.97 -6.98
C VAL A 222 -3.65 9.95 -7.81
N GLU A 223 -3.16 8.89 -7.16
CA GLU A 223 -2.46 7.82 -7.84
C GLU A 223 -3.41 6.95 -8.67
N TRP A 224 -4.59 6.69 -8.11
CA TRP A 224 -5.62 5.90 -8.78
C TRP A 224 -7.00 6.31 -8.30
N ARG A 225 -7.97 6.30 -9.22
CA ARG A 225 -9.38 6.53 -8.90
C ARG A 225 -10.27 5.63 -9.75
N TRP A 226 -11.36 5.17 -9.17
CA TRP A 226 -12.38 4.42 -9.87
C TRP A 226 -13.22 5.39 -10.72
N HIS A 227 -13.30 5.12 -12.02
CA HIS A 227 -14.03 5.94 -12.99
C HIS A 227 -15.25 5.17 -13.53
N PRO A 228 -16.36 5.12 -12.76
CA PRO A 228 -17.53 4.29 -13.11
C PRO A 228 -18.26 4.72 -14.38
N TYR A 229 -18.16 5.99 -14.74
CA TYR A 229 -18.92 6.59 -15.85
C TYR A 229 -18.14 6.61 -17.17
N THR A 230 -17.19 5.70 -17.37
CA THR A 230 -16.48 5.54 -18.64
C THR A 230 -17.06 4.36 -19.43
N ASN A 231 -17.08 4.45 -20.76
CA ASN A 231 -17.71 3.42 -21.62
C ASN A 231 -17.12 2.01 -21.42
N THR A 232 -15.84 1.92 -21.04
CA THR A 232 -15.14 0.66 -20.77
C THR A 232 -15.10 0.28 -19.28
N ALA A 233 -15.71 1.07 -18.40
CA ALA A 233 -15.65 0.87 -16.94
C ALA A 233 -16.08 -0.53 -16.50
N ARG A 234 -17.12 -1.09 -17.13
CA ARG A 234 -17.66 -2.42 -16.80
C ARG A 234 -16.80 -3.59 -17.31
N LYS A 235 -15.86 -3.31 -18.24
CA LYS A 235 -14.98 -4.32 -18.86
C LYS A 235 -13.58 -4.32 -18.25
N ARG A 236 -13.23 -3.28 -17.50
CA ARG A 236 -11.91 -3.11 -16.89
C ARG A 236 -11.95 -3.69 -15.49
N VAL A 237 -11.24 -4.80 -15.30
CA VAL A 237 -10.92 -5.34 -13.97
C VAL A 237 -9.50 -4.92 -13.64
N PHE A 238 -9.31 -4.29 -12.49
CA PHE A 238 -8.04 -3.63 -12.14
C PHE A 238 -7.20 -4.42 -11.15
N LEU A 239 -7.83 -5.26 -10.33
CA LEU A 239 -7.18 -6.03 -9.27
C LEU A 239 -6.96 -7.50 -9.65
N SER A 240 -7.67 -8.01 -10.64
CA SER A 240 -7.40 -9.34 -11.22
C SER A 240 -6.69 -9.16 -12.55
N ALA A 241 -5.40 -8.82 -12.51
CA ALA A 241 -4.51 -9.12 -13.61
C ALA A 241 -3.96 -10.55 -13.39
N GLU A 242 -3.91 -11.34 -14.46
CA GLU A 242 -3.22 -12.63 -14.51
C GLU A 242 -1.75 -12.51 -14.09
#